data_AF-A0AA88KPJ6-F1
#
_entry.id   AF-A0AA88KPJ6-F1
#
_cell.length_a   1.000
_cell.length_b   1.000
_cell.length_c   1.000
_cell.angle_alpha   90.00
_cell.angle_beta   90.00
_cell.angle_gamma   90.00
#
_symmetry.space_group_name_H-M   'P 1'
#
loop_
_entity.id
_entity.type
_entity.pdbx_description
1 polymer ?
#
loop_
_entity_poly.entity_id
_entity_poly.type
_entity_poly.pdbx_seq_one_letter_code
_entity_poly.pdbx_strand_id
1 'polypeptide(L)'
;MSSSASSSEKPHLLKPVQGGATGPTSIENVNYKWTQDISSLMLVIPFSQPVTTKSVKIIFQPKSIKVTVAGFDTPIIEGKLCKEIDEDESYWQIEDKKELIINLQKAVGTWWDCVIDGHPKIDTSQIDPPQANLSDLGPEMRQTVEKMLFDQAAKATGNPTSEDRLRQENIRRLKQMHPNINFDGMDFSKAQFNF
;
A
#
# COMPACT_ATOMS: atom_id res chain seq x y z
N MET A 1 -13.75 -29.82 42.70
CA MET A 1 -14.66 -28.90 41.98
C MET A 1 -13.88 -27.60 41.80
N SER A 2 -12.92 -27.53 40.89
CA SER A 2 -13.08 -27.23 39.45
C SER A 2 -13.81 -25.91 39.21
N SER A 3 -13.05 -24.88 38.83
CA SER A 3 -13.37 -23.99 37.69
C SER A 3 -12.19 -23.07 37.41
N SER A 4 -11.40 -23.45 36.41
CA SER A 4 -10.36 -22.65 35.79
C SER A 4 -11.02 -21.62 34.88
N ALA A 5 -10.84 -20.33 35.15
CA ALA A 5 -11.19 -19.27 34.21
C ALA A 5 -10.04 -19.11 33.21
N SER A 6 -10.29 -19.56 31.98
CA SER A 6 -9.45 -19.31 30.80
C SER A 6 -9.40 -17.81 30.53
N SER A 7 -8.22 -17.19 30.72
CA SER A 7 -7.97 -15.83 30.27
C SER A 7 -7.60 -15.90 28.78
N SER A 8 -8.57 -15.58 27.94
CA SER A 8 -8.39 -15.43 26.50
C SER A 8 -7.45 -14.24 26.21
N GLU A 9 -6.17 -14.54 25.95
CA GLU A 9 -5.16 -13.57 25.54
C GLU A 9 -5.56 -13.01 24.16
N LYS A 10 -5.94 -11.73 24.12
CA LYS A 10 -6.19 -11.01 22.88
C LYS A 10 -4.85 -10.90 22.14
N PRO A 11 -4.76 -11.25 20.84
CA PRO A 11 -3.50 -11.17 20.12
C PRO A 11 -3.02 -9.72 20.15
N HIS A 12 -1.76 -9.51 20.54
CA HIS A 12 -1.10 -8.22 20.49
C HIS A 12 -1.34 -7.58 19.11
N LEU A 13 -2.23 -6.59 19.09
CA LEU A 13 -2.44 -5.71 17.97
C LEU A 13 -1.27 -4.71 18.06
N LEU A 14 -0.33 -4.82 17.13
CA LEU A 14 0.62 -3.74 16.89
C LEU A 14 -0.21 -2.48 16.69
N LYS A 15 -0.04 -1.51 17.59
CA LYS A 15 -0.74 -0.24 17.47
C LYS A 15 -0.29 0.38 16.16
N PRO A 16 -1.20 0.84 15.28
CA PRO A 16 -0.79 1.56 14.08
C PRO A 16 0.18 2.67 14.50
N VAL A 17 1.31 2.78 13.79
CA VAL A 17 2.10 4.00 13.81
C VAL A 17 1.12 5.14 13.47
N GLN A 18 1.23 6.26 14.17
CA GLN A 18 0.22 7.32 14.20
C GLN A 18 -0.13 7.78 12.77
N GLY A 19 -1.30 7.37 12.26
CA GLY A 19 -1.76 7.64 10.88
C GLY A 19 -1.80 6.43 9.93
N GLY A 20 -1.38 5.24 10.35
CA GLY A 20 -1.27 4.07 9.48
C GLY A 20 -2.52 3.19 9.37
N ALA A 21 -2.66 2.49 8.24
CA ALA A 21 -3.70 1.48 8.02
C ALA A 21 -3.19 0.09 8.41
N THR A 22 -4.02 -0.74 9.07
CA THR A 22 -3.66 -2.12 9.43
C THR A 22 -4.57 -3.12 8.73
N GLY A 23 -3.99 -4.14 8.09
CA GLY A 23 -4.75 -5.23 7.47
C GLY A 23 -4.38 -6.59 8.07
N PRO A 24 -5.36 -7.46 8.42
CA PRO A 24 -5.09 -8.88 8.64
C PRO A 24 -4.87 -9.57 7.30
N THR A 25 -3.95 -10.53 7.23
CA THR A 25 -3.90 -11.47 6.10
C THR A 25 -3.79 -12.89 6.60
N SER A 26 -4.88 -13.63 6.44
CA SER A 26 -4.91 -15.09 6.52
C SER A 26 -5.34 -15.58 5.15
N ILE A 27 -4.37 -15.99 4.36
CA ILE A 27 -4.61 -16.84 3.19
C ILE A 27 -4.12 -18.23 3.59
N GLU A 28 -4.70 -19.29 3.02
CA GLU A 28 -4.31 -20.66 3.36
C GLU A 28 -2.78 -20.78 3.46
N ASN A 29 -2.30 -21.20 4.64
CA ASN A 29 -0.89 -21.40 5.00
C ASN A 29 -0.02 -20.15 5.23
N VAL A 30 -0.55 -18.92 5.19
CA VAL A 30 0.22 -17.70 5.47
C VAL A 30 -0.56 -16.72 6.36
N ASN A 31 -0.07 -16.55 7.59
CA ASN A 31 -0.55 -15.52 8.50
C ASN A 31 0.47 -14.39 8.57
N TYR A 32 0.14 -13.24 8.00
CA TYR A 32 0.93 -12.02 8.20
C TYR A 32 0.02 -10.84 8.51
N LYS A 33 0.55 -9.91 9.30
CA LYS A 33 -0.07 -8.61 9.55
C LYS A 33 0.71 -7.56 8.79
N TRP A 34 0.06 -6.48 8.44
CA TRP A 34 0.78 -5.36 7.84
C TRP A 34 0.19 -4.04 8.31
N THR A 35 1.08 -3.06 8.44
CA THR A 35 0.76 -1.66 8.63
C THR A 35 1.42 -0.85 7.54
N GLN A 36 0.97 0.38 7.32
CA GLN A 36 1.59 1.26 6.34
C GLN A 36 1.52 2.70 6.80
N ASP A 37 2.47 3.49 6.31
CA ASP A 37 2.40 4.95 6.25
C ASP A 37 2.30 5.38 4.78
N ILE A 38 2.38 6.67 4.50
CA ILE A 38 2.28 7.16 3.12
C ILE A 38 3.47 6.68 2.28
N SER A 39 4.69 6.64 2.84
CA SER A 39 5.94 6.26 2.16
C SER A 39 6.29 4.78 2.25
N SER A 40 5.80 4.04 3.26
CA SER A 40 6.27 2.69 3.52
C SER A 40 5.16 1.72 3.93
N LEU A 41 5.45 0.43 3.85
CA LEU A 41 4.59 -0.65 4.30
C LEU A 41 5.42 -1.64 5.10
N MET A 42 4.99 -1.95 6.32
CA MET A 42 5.63 -2.90 7.23
C MET A 42 4.80 -4.17 7.30
N LEU A 43 5.37 -5.31 6.91
CA LEU A 43 4.79 -6.63 7.13
C LEU A 43 5.43 -7.28 8.37
N VAL A 44 4.62 -7.97 9.16
CA VAL A 44 5.06 -8.78 10.30
C VAL A 44 4.54 -10.20 10.14
N ILE A 45 5.48 -11.14 10.06
CA ILE A 45 5.22 -12.57 9.88
C ILE A 45 5.69 -13.30 11.14
N PRO A 46 4.78 -13.80 11.99
CA PRO A 46 5.14 -14.56 13.17
C PRO A 46 5.49 -16.02 12.82
N PHE A 47 6.47 -16.57 13.53
CA PHE A 47 6.90 -17.97 13.44
C PHE A 47 6.81 -18.64 14.81
N SER A 48 6.34 -19.89 14.83
CA SER A 48 6.27 -20.70 16.05
C SER A 48 7.65 -21.19 16.52
N GLN A 49 8.60 -21.30 15.59
CA GLN A 49 9.98 -21.73 15.85
C GLN A 49 10.97 -20.58 15.58
N PRO A 50 12.15 -20.60 16.23
CA PRO A 50 13.17 -19.59 16.00
C PRO A 50 13.62 -19.53 14.53
N VAL A 51 13.55 -18.34 13.93
CA VAL A 51 14.04 -18.03 12.60
C VAL A 51 15.38 -17.30 12.70
N THR A 52 16.28 -17.62 11.78
CA THR A 52 17.60 -17.00 11.68
C THR A 52 17.75 -16.26 10.36
N THR A 53 18.67 -15.31 10.29
CA THR A 53 18.94 -14.58 9.05
C THR A 53 19.39 -15.52 7.92
N LYS A 54 20.15 -16.58 8.25
CA LYS A 54 20.61 -17.58 7.27
C LYS A 54 19.48 -18.44 6.69
N SER A 55 18.38 -18.61 7.43
CA SER A 55 17.22 -19.36 6.95
C SER A 55 16.29 -18.53 6.08
N VAL A 56 16.41 -17.20 6.06
CA VAL A 56 15.50 -16.31 5.33
C VAL A 56 16.17 -15.83 4.05
N LYS A 57 15.43 -15.92 2.94
CA LYS A 57 15.79 -15.29 1.67
C LYS A 57 14.59 -14.52 1.14
N ILE A 58 14.79 -13.21 0.96
CA ILE A 58 13.80 -12.30 0.40
C ILE A 58 14.34 -11.74 -0.92
N ILE A 59 13.49 -11.72 -1.93
CA ILE A 59 13.75 -11.08 -3.22
C ILE A 59 12.75 -9.93 -3.32
N PHE A 60 13.26 -8.71 -3.28
CA PHE A 60 12.52 -7.51 -3.66
C PHE A 60 12.66 -7.32 -5.17
N GLN A 61 11.56 -6.93 -5.80
CA GLN A 61 11.51 -6.46 -7.17
C GLN A 61 10.54 -5.28 -7.19
N PRO A 62 10.60 -4.39 -8.21
CA PRO A 62 9.82 -3.16 -8.17
C PRO A 62 8.33 -3.40 -8.02
N LYS A 63 7.80 -4.55 -8.45
CA LYS A 63 6.37 -4.88 -8.38
C LYS A 63 6.07 -6.29 -7.87
N SER A 64 7.02 -6.94 -7.22
CA SER A 64 6.83 -8.30 -6.70
C SER A 64 7.74 -8.57 -5.51
N ILE A 65 7.32 -9.51 -4.68
CA ILE A 65 8.11 -9.96 -3.54
C ILE A 65 8.06 -11.49 -3.48
N LYS A 66 9.20 -12.08 -3.12
CA LYS A 66 9.29 -13.51 -2.78
C LYS A 66 10.03 -13.69 -1.46
N VAL A 67 9.36 -14.27 -0.48
CA VAL A 67 9.88 -14.57 0.86
C VAL A 67 9.94 -16.08 1.01
N THR A 68 11.15 -16.60 1.18
CA THR A 68 11.41 -18.03 1.39
C THR A 68 12.11 -18.23 2.72
N VAL A 69 11.68 -19.25 3.47
CA VAL A 69 12.27 -19.60 4.77
C VAL A 69 12.62 -21.07 4.76
N ALA A 70 13.87 -21.39 5.10
CA ALA A 70 14.34 -22.77 5.15
C ALA A 70 13.49 -23.60 6.13
N GLY A 71 13.11 -24.80 5.70
CA GLY A 71 12.18 -25.67 6.45
C GLY A 71 10.73 -25.57 5.98
N PHE A 72 10.39 -24.65 5.08
CA PHE A 72 9.11 -24.61 4.37
C PHE A 72 9.29 -25.02 2.90
N ASP A 73 8.44 -25.91 2.40
CA ASP A 73 8.51 -26.41 1.02
C ASP A 73 8.01 -25.37 0.00
N THR A 74 7.17 -24.44 0.44
CA THR A 74 6.63 -23.35 -0.37
C THR A 74 7.09 -21.99 0.16
N PRO A 75 7.21 -20.97 -0.71
CA PRO A 75 7.44 -19.61 -0.26
C PRO A 75 6.37 -19.14 0.73
N ILE A 76 6.79 -18.41 1.76
CA ILE A 76 5.88 -17.84 2.76
C ILE A 76 5.04 -16.73 2.14
N ILE A 77 5.64 -15.92 1.27
CA ILE A 77 4.93 -14.93 0.47
C ILE A 77 5.54 -14.99 -0.93
N GLU A 78 4.70 -15.14 -1.96
CA GLU A 78 5.12 -14.96 -3.34
C GLU A 78 3.96 -14.33 -4.11
N GLY A 79 4.22 -13.20 -4.73
CA GLY A 79 3.19 -12.52 -5.51
C GLY A 79 3.59 -11.16 -6.04
N LYS A 80 2.69 -10.62 -6.84
CA LYS A 80 2.78 -9.27 -7.39
C LYS A 80 2.27 -8.27 -6.36
N LEU A 81 3.04 -7.23 -6.07
CA LEU A 81 2.63 -6.14 -5.20
C LEU A 81 1.56 -5.28 -5.90
N CYS A 82 0.65 -4.69 -5.13
CA CYS A 82 -0.42 -3.87 -5.72
C CYS A 82 0.10 -2.58 -6.37
N LYS A 83 1.23 -2.06 -5.87
CA LYS A 83 1.95 -0.91 -6.44
C LYS A 83 3.46 -1.14 -6.34
N GLU A 84 4.22 -0.20 -6.89
CA GLU A 84 5.66 -0.34 -6.99
C GLU A 84 6.41 0.09 -5.72
N ILE A 85 7.55 -0.55 -5.49
CA ILE A 85 8.47 -0.30 -4.38
C ILE A 85 9.82 0.16 -4.90
N ASP A 86 10.55 0.87 -4.05
CA ASP A 86 11.99 1.02 -4.18
C ASP A 86 12.66 -0.21 -3.57
N GLU A 87 13.30 -1.03 -4.39
CA GLU A 87 13.92 -2.28 -3.96
C GLU A 87 15.21 -2.08 -3.17
N ASP A 88 15.94 -0.99 -3.44
CA ASP A 88 17.21 -0.65 -2.79
C ASP A 88 16.97 -0.06 -1.39
N GLU A 89 15.85 0.64 -1.19
CA GLU A 89 15.43 1.18 0.11
C GLU A 89 14.55 0.21 0.93
N SER A 90 14.12 -0.91 0.34
CA SER A 90 13.36 -1.95 1.05
C SER A 90 14.29 -2.89 1.82
N TYR A 91 13.90 -3.27 3.03
CA TYR A 91 14.74 -4.09 3.91
C TYR A 91 13.92 -5.03 4.79
N TRP A 92 14.60 -5.94 5.47
CA TRP A 92 13.98 -6.85 6.43
C TRP A 92 14.86 -7.10 7.64
N GLN A 93 14.23 -7.48 8.75
CA GLN A 93 14.90 -7.81 10.00
C GLN A 93 14.13 -8.91 10.73
N ILE A 94 14.78 -9.53 11.71
CA ILE A 94 14.15 -10.53 12.58
C ILE A 94 14.13 -9.97 13.99
N GLU A 95 12.95 -9.90 14.59
CA GLU A 95 12.75 -9.52 16.00
C GLU A 95 12.49 -10.77 16.85
N ASP A 96 13.14 -10.81 18.02
CA ASP A 96 13.05 -11.88 19.04
C ASP A 96 13.21 -13.32 18.52
N LYS A 97 13.83 -13.47 17.34
CA LYS A 97 13.93 -14.73 16.57
C LYS A 97 12.57 -15.32 16.18
N LYS A 98 11.47 -14.62 16.38
CA LYS A 98 10.11 -15.16 16.18
C LYS A 98 9.29 -14.35 15.19
N GLU A 99 9.71 -13.15 14.84
CA GLU A 99 8.99 -12.30 13.90
C GLU A 99 9.93 -11.87 12.79
N LEU A 100 9.52 -12.12 11.54
CA LEU A 100 10.16 -11.54 10.36
C LEU A 100 9.42 -10.24 10.03
N ILE A 101 10.15 -9.13 10.09
CA ILE A 101 9.65 -7.81 9.76
C ILE A 101 10.21 -7.41 8.40
N ILE A 102 9.33 -7.06 7.48
CA ILE A 102 9.69 -6.63 6.12
C ILE A 102 9.18 -5.21 5.93
N ASN A 103 10.09 -4.29 5.65
CA ASN A 103 9.78 -2.90 5.33
C ASN A 103 9.92 -2.70 3.82
N LEU A 104 8.81 -2.35 3.18
CA LEU A 104 8.73 -1.99 1.78
C LEU A 104 8.69 -0.47 1.67
N GLN A 105 9.68 0.10 1.02
CA GLN A 105 9.66 1.50 0.63
C GLN A 105 8.81 1.65 -0.64
N LYS A 106 7.78 2.49 -0.62
CA LYS A 106 6.92 2.70 -1.78
C LYS A 106 7.64 3.61 -2.78
N ALA A 107 7.63 3.23 -4.06
CA ALA A 107 8.19 4.08 -5.12
C ALA A 107 7.41 5.40 -5.27
N VAL A 108 6.11 5.37 -4.96
CA VAL A 108 5.24 6.55 -4.92
C VAL A 108 4.47 6.54 -3.61
N GLY A 109 4.52 7.66 -2.87
CA GLY A 109 3.85 7.79 -1.59
C GLY A 109 2.33 7.74 -1.71
N THR A 110 1.69 6.65 -1.33
CA THR A 110 0.22 6.49 -1.46
C THR A 110 -0.29 5.41 -0.54
N TRP A 111 -1.56 5.47 -0.15
CA TRP A 111 -2.22 4.38 0.56
C TRP A 111 -2.41 3.16 -0.36
N TRP A 112 -2.04 1.99 0.15
CA TRP A 112 -2.23 0.70 -0.50
C TRP A 112 -3.49 0.05 0.06
N ASP A 113 -4.35 -0.47 -0.81
CA ASP A 113 -5.55 -1.19 -0.38
C ASP A 113 -5.24 -2.64 0.00
N CYS A 114 -4.13 -3.21 -0.48
CA CYS A 114 -3.64 -4.54 -0.13
C CYS A 114 -2.12 -4.59 -0.30
N VAL A 115 -1.46 -5.66 0.16
CA VAL A 115 -0.01 -5.83 -0.08
C VAL A 115 0.24 -6.49 -1.44
N ILE A 116 -0.44 -7.62 -1.66
CA ILE A 116 -0.30 -8.45 -2.87
C ILE A 116 -1.62 -8.39 -3.65
N ASP A 117 -1.52 -8.31 -4.98
CA ASP A 117 -2.66 -8.38 -5.87
C ASP A 117 -3.47 -9.67 -5.62
N GLY A 118 -4.77 -9.52 -5.37
CA GLY A 118 -5.68 -10.65 -5.09
C GLY A 118 -5.79 -11.02 -3.60
N HIS A 119 -4.98 -10.42 -2.72
CA HIS A 119 -5.18 -10.54 -1.27
C HIS A 119 -6.34 -9.67 -0.80
N PRO A 120 -6.88 -9.92 0.42
CA PRO A 120 -7.92 -9.07 1.02
C PRO A 120 -7.53 -7.59 1.00
N LYS A 121 -8.49 -6.76 0.60
CA LYS A 121 -8.33 -5.31 0.52
C LYS A 121 -8.92 -4.63 1.75
N ILE A 122 -8.30 -3.53 2.16
CA ILE A 122 -8.83 -2.58 3.13
C ILE A 122 -9.43 -1.38 2.42
N ASP A 123 -10.43 -0.74 3.03
CA ASP A 123 -10.94 0.54 2.56
C ASP A 123 -9.99 1.65 3.00
N THR A 124 -9.25 2.21 2.04
CA THR A 124 -8.30 3.31 2.29
C THR A 124 -8.96 4.69 2.31
N SER A 125 -10.24 4.79 1.96
CA SER A 125 -10.95 6.07 1.91
C SER A 125 -11.23 6.68 3.29
N GLN A 126 -11.23 5.84 4.33
CA GLN A 126 -11.51 6.21 5.72
C GLN A 126 -10.23 6.36 6.57
N ILE A 127 -9.05 6.19 5.98
CA ILE A 127 -7.80 6.43 6.69
C ILE A 127 -7.69 7.95 6.85
N ASP A 128 -7.83 8.41 8.09
CA ASP A 128 -7.57 9.81 8.42
C ASP A 128 -6.15 10.14 7.94
N PRO A 129 -5.99 11.15 7.05
CA PRO A 129 -4.68 11.65 6.74
C PRO A 129 -4.02 11.97 8.07
N PRO A 130 -2.83 11.43 8.37
CA PRO A 130 -2.14 11.82 9.58
C PRO A 130 -2.17 13.34 9.62
N GLN A 131 -2.59 13.91 10.76
CA GLN A 131 -2.32 15.31 11.07
C GLN A 131 -0.80 15.49 11.24
N ALA A 132 -0.03 15.12 10.22
CA ALA A 132 1.39 15.34 10.12
C ALA A 132 1.51 16.72 9.51
N ASN A 133 2.01 17.66 10.31
CA ASN A 133 2.43 18.97 9.85
C ASN A 133 3.13 18.82 8.50
N LEU A 134 2.53 19.37 7.44
CA LEU A 134 3.08 19.36 6.07
C LEU A 134 4.56 19.76 6.07
N SER A 135 4.96 20.58 7.06
CA SER A 135 6.32 20.94 7.47
C SER A 135 7.37 19.83 7.39
N ASP A 136 7.05 18.60 7.81
CA ASP A 136 8.04 17.51 7.97
C ASP A 136 8.16 16.62 6.72
N LEU A 137 7.31 16.83 5.71
CA LEU A 137 7.35 16.10 4.45
C LEU A 137 8.24 16.81 3.43
N GLY A 138 9.08 16.05 2.72
CA GLY A 138 9.84 16.54 1.57
C GLY A 138 8.92 17.07 0.45
N PRO A 139 9.43 17.94 -0.45
CA PRO A 139 8.61 18.67 -1.43
C PRO A 139 7.79 17.74 -2.36
N GLU A 140 8.36 16.60 -2.76
CA GLU A 140 7.67 15.60 -3.58
C GLU A 140 6.53 14.89 -2.81
N MET A 141 6.74 14.64 -1.53
CA MET A 141 5.77 13.96 -0.68
C MET A 141 4.61 14.88 -0.31
N ARG A 142 4.85 16.17 -0.11
CA ARG A 142 3.79 17.18 0.06
C ARG A 142 2.84 17.22 -1.13
N GLN A 143 3.37 17.26 -2.36
CA GLN A 143 2.53 17.29 -3.57
C GLN A 143 1.62 16.07 -3.64
N THR A 144 2.13 14.91 -3.26
CA THR A 144 1.36 13.67 -3.32
C THR A 144 0.28 13.62 -2.24
N VAL A 145 0.60 14.07 -1.02
CA VAL A 145 -0.38 14.18 0.07
C VAL A 145 -1.45 15.23 -0.23
N GLU A 146 -1.06 16.41 -0.73
CA GLU A 146 -1.98 17.46 -1.16
C GLU A 146 -2.92 16.98 -2.27
N LYS A 147 -2.38 16.25 -3.26
CA LYS A 147 -3.18 15.64 -4.33
C LYS A 147 -4.20 14.64 -3.76
N MET A 148 -3.78 13.78 -2.83
CA MET A 148 -4.69 12.82 -2.20
C MET A 148 -5.77 13.50 -1.37
N LEU A 149 -5.42 14.52 -0.58
CA LEU A 149 -6.38 15.33 0.18
C LEU A 149 -7.39 16.03 -0.74
N PHE A 150 -6.91 16.60 -1.84
CA PHE A 150 -7.75 17.22 -2.85
C PHE A 150 -8.70 16.20 -3.50
N ASP A 151 -8.20 15.04 -3.90
CA ASP A 151 -9.00 14.00 -4.55
C ASP A 151 -10.05 13.39 -3.60
N GLN A 152 -9.72 13.21 -2.32
CA GLN A 152 -10.63 12.71 -1.31
C GLN A 152 -11.78 13.71 -1.05
N ALA A 153 -11.44 14.99 -0.89
CA ALA A 153 -12.43 16.06 -0.73
C ALA A 153 -13.31 16.22 -1.98
N ALA A 154 -12.71 16.10 -3.17
CA ALA A 154 -13.43 16.17 -4.44
C ALA A 154 -14.43 15.01 -4.58
N LYS A 155 -14.01 13.78 -4.31
CA LYS A 155 -14.90 12.59 -4.33
C LYS A 155 -16.05 12.70 -3.35
N ALA A 156 -15.80 13.16 -2.11
CA ALA A 156 -16.84 13.32 -1.10
C ALA A 156 -17.91 14.36 -1.49
N THR A 157 -17.53 15.35 -2.30
CA THR A 157 -18.42 16.44 -2.75
C THR A 157 -18.94 16.26 -4.18
N GLY A 158 -18.62 15.14 -4.85
CA GLY A 158 -18.95 14.91 -6.25
C GLY A 158 -18.22 15.83 -7.24
N ASN A 159 -17.16 16.50 -6.80
CA ASN A 159 -16.33 17.38 -7.60
C ASN A 159 -15.27 16.58 -8.39
N PRO A 160 -14.79 17.10 -9.53
CA PRO A 160 -13.78 16.43 -10.35
C PRO A 160 -12.44 16.31 -9.62
N THR A 161 -11.85 15.11 -9.65
CA THR A 161 -10.53 14.81 -9.09
C THR A 161 -9.40 15.48 -9.89
N SER A 162 -8.18 15.43 -9.38
CA SER A 162 -6.97 15.89 -10.07
C SER A 162 -6.81 15.23 -11.43
N GLU A 163 -7.10 13.93 -11.55
CA GLU A 163 -7.10 13.22 -12.84
C GLU A 163 -8.21 13.71 -13.78
N ASP A 164 -9.41 13.93 -13.25
CA ASP A 164 -10.53 14.43 -14.07
C ASP A 164 -10.24 15.84 -14.61
N ARG A 165 -9.64 16.70 -13.79
CA ARG A 165 -9.21 18.04 -14.18
C ARG A 165 -8.13 18.00 -15.24
N LEU A 166 -7.11 17.17 -15.07
CA LEU A 166 -6.05 16.99 -16.06
C LEU A 166 -6.62 16.47 -17.39
N ARG A 167 -7.55 15.51 -17.32
CA ARG A 167 -8.24 15.00 -18.51
C ARG A 167 -9.05 16.11 -19.20
N GLN A 168 -9.81 16.90 -18.45
CA GLN A 168 -10.56 18.04 -19.01
C GLN A 168 -9.65 19.07 -19.67
N GLU A 169 -8.50 19.37 -19.07
CA GLU A 169 -7.52 20.28 -19.65
C GLU A 169 -6.92 19.73 -20.94
N ASN A 170 -6.55 18.45 -20.97
CA ASN A 170 -6.02 17.80 -22.17
C ASN A 170 -7.03 17.81 -23.32
N ILE A 171 -8.30 17.51 -23.04
CA ILE A 171 -9.39 17.61 -24.02
C ILE A 171 -9.53 19.06 -24.50
N ARG A 172 -9.45 20.05 -23.60
CA ARG A 172 -9.54 21.47 -23.95
C ARG A 172 -8.39 21.89 -24.88
N ARG A 173 -7.16 21.45 -24.60
CA ARG A 173 -5.99 21.70 -25.46
C ARG A 173 -6.16 21.05 -26.83
N LEU A 174 -6.65 19.80 -26.89
CA LEU A 174 -6.92 19.12 -28.15
C LEU A 174 -7.92 19.88 -29.02
N LYS A 175 -9.02 20.36 -28.42
CA LYS A 175 -10.04 21.18 -29.10
C LYS A 175 -9.46 22.48 -29.66
N GLN A 176 -8.53 23.11 -28.93
CA GLN A 176 -7.87 24.33 -29.38
C GLN A 176 -6.86 24.09 -30.52
N MET A 177 -6.14 22.98 -30.50
CA MET A 177 -5.16 22.64 -31.54
C MET A 177 -5.82 22.19 -32.85
N HIS A 178 -7.02 21.63 -32.79
CA HIS A 178 -7.73 21.11 -33.96
C HIS A 178 -9.14 21.72 -34.12
N PRO A 179 -9.26 23.03 -34.34
CA PRO A 179 -10.55 23.73 -34.41
C PRO A 179 -11.43 23.28 -35.59
N ASN A 180 -10.86 22.61 -36.58
CA ASN A 180 -11.57 22.10 -37.77
C ASN A 180 -12.17 20.70 -37.57
N ILE A 181 -11.90 20.04 -36.44
CA ILE A 181 -12.46 18.73 -36.11
C ILE A 181 -13.72 18.95 -35.27
N ASN A 182 -14.84 18.35 -35.69
CA ASN A 182 -16.05 18.34 -34.87
C ASN A 182 -15.91 17.26 -33.78
N PHE A 183 -15.80 17.70 -32.52
CA PHE A 183 -15.66 16.81 -31.37
C PHE A 183 -16.99 16.47 -30.69
N ASP A 184 -18.12 16.98 -31.20
CA ASP A 184 -19.44 16.69 -30.64
C ASP A 184 -19.80 15.21 -30.86
N GLY A 185 -20.18 14.53 -29.78
CA GLY A 185 -20.52 13.10 -29.79
C GLY A 185 -19.33 12.14 -29.73
N MET A 186 -18.09 12.63 -29.66
CA MET A 186 -16.93 11.78 -29.39
C MET A 186 -16.85 11.39 -27.91
N ASP A 187 -16.68 10.10 -27.64
CA ASP A 187 -16.46 9.57 -26.30
C ASP A 187 -14.97 9.54 -25.95
N PHE A 188 -14.55 10.42 -25.04
CA PHE A 188 -13.17 10.51 -24.54
C PHE A 188 -12.92 9.70 -23.28
N SER A 189 -13.88 8.88 -22.82
CA SER A 189 -13.75 8.08 -21.60
C SER A 189 -12.56 7.10 -21.65
N LYS A 190 -12.18 6.66 -22.86
CA LYS A 190 -11.06 5.74 -23.11
C LYS A 190 -9.86 6.39 -23.81
N ALA A 191 -9.89 7.71 -24.00
CA ALA A 191 -8.80 8.40 -24.70
C ALA A 191 -7.54 8.41 -23.83
N GLN A 192 -6.44 7.88 -24.36
CA GLN A 192 -5.10 8.01 -23.78
C GLN A 192 -4.38 9.16 -24.48
N PHE A 193 -4.07 10.21 -23.71
CA PHE A 193 -3.34 11.36 -24.21
C PHE A 193 -1.87 11.19 -23.83
N ASN A 194 -1.05 10.74 -24.78
CA ASN A 194 0.41 10.71 -24.66
C ASN A 194 0.94 12.01 -25.28
N PHE A 195 1.56 12.86 -24.46
CA PHE A 195 2.29 14.05 -24.90
C PHE A 195 3.79 13.80 -24.80
#